data_AF-A0A0K1PML3-F1
#
_entry.id   AF-A0A0K1PML3-F1
#
_cell.length_a   1.000
_cell.length_b   1.000
_cell.length_c   1.000
_cell.angle_alpha   90.00
_cell.angle_beta   90.00
_cell.angle_gamma   90.00
#
_symmetry.space_group_name_H-M   'P 1'
#
loop_
_entity.id
_entity.type
_entity.pdbx_description
1 polymer ?
#
loop_
_entity_poly.entity_id
_entity_poly.type
_entity_poly.pdbx_seq_one_letter_code
_entity_poly.pdbx_strand_id
1 'polypeptide(L)'
;MVSKQILPLLVGLLFVQCTTSASVMEQIRPRAVFDLNCPANQIQVVEIAGGGAGVGTYGAIGCGQRVRYETVCSFDGSQCSIKVATAANSPKPTE
;
A
#
# COMPACT_ATOMS: atom_id res chain seq x y z
N MET A 1 -14.07 39.92 -37.51
CA MET A 1 -14.96 39.03 -36.73
C MET A 1 -14.09 38.02 -36.00
N VAL A 2 -13.79 38.27 -34.72
CA VAL A 2 -12.93 37.40 -33.90
C VAL A 2 -13.78 36.26 -33.36
N SER A 3 -13.30 35.04 -33.61
CA SER A 3 -14.03 33.79 -33.44
C SER A 3 -14.46 33.53 -31.99
N LYS A 4 -15.66 32.96 -31.91
CA LYS A 4 -16.45 32.62 -30.72
C LYS A 4 -15.78 31.47 -29.96
N GLN A 5 -15.62 31.66 -28.65
CA GLN A 5 -15.59 30.66 -27.58
C GLN A 5 -15.49 29.19 -28.04
N ILE A 6 -14.27 28.65 -28.13
CA ILE A 6 -14.04 27.20 -28.10
C ILE A 6 -13.56 26.86 -26.68
N LEU A 7 -14.57 26.81 -25.81
CA LEU A 7 -14.76 25.91 -24.67
C LEU A 7 -13.54 25.01 -24.31
N PRO A 8 -12.93 25.18 -23.12
CA PRO A 8 -11.79 24.38 -22.69
C PRO A 8 -12.26 22.98 -22.27
N LEU A 9 -12.34 22.05 -23.23
CA LEU A 9 -12.79 20.66 -23.01
C LEU A 9 -11.63 19.69 -22.72
N LEU A 10 -10.45 20.21 -22.37
CA LEU A 10 -9.20 19.45 -22.23
C LEU A 10 -8.66 19.37 -20.79
N VAL A 11 -9.50 19.66 -19.78
CA VAL A 11 -9.16 19.54 -18.35
C VAL A 11 -10.04 18.48 -17.70
N GLY A 12 -9.95 17.23 -18.17
CA GLY A 12 -10.84 16.16 -17.66
C GLY A 12 -10.27 14.75 -17.59
N LEU A 13 -9.04 14.49 -18.07
CA LEU A 13 -8.63 13.11 -18.35
C LEU A 13 -7.27 12.67 -17.77
N LEU A 14 -6.90 13.11 -16.57
CA LEU A 14 -5.62 12.68 -15.95
C LEU A 14 -5.68 12.47 -14.42
N PHE A 15 -6.79 11.92 -13.88
CA PHE A 15 -6.75 11.26 -12.57
C PHE A 15 -6.63 9.74 -12.77
N VAL A 16 -5.55 9.31 -13.41
CA VAL A 16 -5.12 7.91 -13.32
C VAL A 16 -4.62 7.72 -11.91
N GLN A 17 -5.52 7.27 -11.02
CA GLN A 17 -5.19 6.84 -9.66
C GLN A 17 -4.41 5.53 -9.78
N CYS A 18 -3.12 5.63 -10.10
CA CYS A 18 -2.22 4.50 -9.92
C CYS A 18 -2.20 4.18 -8.43
N THR A 19 -2.74 3.02 -8.06
CA THR A 19 -2.50 2.41 -6.75
C THR A 19 -1.01 2.20 -6.59
N THR A 20 -0.36 3.11 -5.86
CA THR A 20 1.07 3.03 -5.56
C THR A 20 1.26 2.33 -4.23
N SER A 21 2.34 1.57 -4.08
CA SER A 21 2.66 0.89 -2.82
C SER A 21 2.76 1.85 -1.62
N ALA A 22 2.98 3.14 -1.87
CA ALA A 22 2.94 4.21 -0.87
C ALA A 22 1.60 4.31 -0.13
N SER A 23 0.45 4.20 -0.81
CA SER A 23 -0.86 4.28 -0.14
C SER A 23 -1.14 3.07 0.74
N VAL A 24 -0.62 1.90 0.36
CA VAL A 24 -0.71 0.66 1.13
C VAL A 24 0.16 0.74 2.39
N MET A 25 1.40 1.23 2.24
CA MET A 25 2.31 1.44 3.37
C MET A 25 1.72 2.38 4.43
N GLU A 26 1.01 3.43 4.02
CA GLU A 26 0.37 4.37 4.94
C GLU A 26 -0.75 3.70 5.76
N GLN A 27 -1.47 2.73 5.17
CA GLN A 27 -2.48 1.94 5.89
C GLN A 27 -1.87 0.88 6.83
N ILE A 28 -0.66 0.38 6.51
CA ILE A 28 0.05 -0.61 7.33
C ILE A 28 0.68 0.04 8.58
N ARG A 29 1.23 1.25 8.45
CA ARG A 29 1.93 1.92 9.56
C ARG A 29 1.15 1.97 10.88
N PRO A 30 -0.13 2.40 10.95
CA PRO A 30 -0.85 2.44 12.23
C PRO A 30 -1.10 1.03 12.82
N ARG A 31 -1.22 -0.01 11.98
CA ARG A 31 -1.33 -1.39 12.45
C ARG A 31 0.00 -1.88 13.02
N ALA A 32 1.10 -1.55 12.37
CA ALA A 32 2.44 -1.87 12.85
C ALA A 32 2.75 -1.20 14.19
N VAL A 33 2.28 0.03 14.42
CA VAL A 33 2.40 0.72 15.73
C VAL A 33 1.78 -0.11 16.84
N PHE A 34 0.59 -0.64 16.57
CA PHE A 34 -0.14 -1.47 17.52
C PHE A 34 0.51 -2.84 17.70
N ASP A 35 0.79 -3.55 16.60
CA ASP A 35 1.31 -4.92 16.62
C ASP A 35 2.73 -5.02 17.21
N LEU A 36 3.57 -4.00 16.98
CA LEU A 36 4.94 -3.93 17.52
C LEU A 36 5.01 -3.16 18.84
N ASN A 37 3.89 -2.60 19.33
CA ASN A 37 3.85 -1.69 20.48
C ASN A 37 4.98 -0.63 20.43
N CYS A 38 5.16 -0.03 19.26
CA CYS A 38 6.32 0.80 18.93
C CYS A 38 5.85 2.13 18.34
N PRO A 39 6.43 3.28 18.74
CA PRO A 39 5.97 4.58 18.25
C PRO A 39 6.19 4.71 16.75
N ALA A 40 5.27 5.40 16.06
CA ALA A 40 5.24 5.49 14.59
C ALA A 40 6.54 5.99 13.96
N ASN A 41 7.30 6.84 14.66
CA ASN A 41 8.58 7.38 14.19
C ASN A 41 9.74 6.38 14.25
N GLN A 42 9.57 5.25 14.93
CA GLN A 42 10.56 4.16 15.01
C GLN A 42 10.14 2.95 14.16
N ILE A 43 9.02 3.05 13.44
CA ILE A 43 8.54 2.00 12.56
C ILE A 43 8.94 2.29 11.12
N GLN A 44 9.65 1.33 10.55
CA GLN A 44 9.95 1.28 9.13
C GLN A 44 9.08 0.22 8.48
N VAL A 45 8.28 0.61 7.48
CA VAL A 45 7.53 -0.31 6.63
C VAL A 45 8.30 -0.47 5.33
N VAL A 46 8.54 -1.70 4.90
CA VAL A 46 9.22 -2.04 3.65
C VAL A 46 8.34 -2.97 2.82
N GLU A 47 8.34 -2.77 1.51
CA GLU A 47 7.73 -3.70 0.58
C GLU A 47 8.70 -4.86 0.36
N ILE A 48 8.25 -6.09 0.63
CA ILE A 48 9.06 -7.30 0.47
C ILE A 48 8.83 -7.91 -0.91
N ALA A 49 7.56 -7.97 -1.33
CA ALA A 49 7.18 -8.48 -2.65
C ALA A 49 5.90 -7.76 -3.10
N GLY A 50 5.97 -7.08 -4.24
CA GLY A 50 4.82 -6.44 -4.90
C GLY A 50 4.41 -7.23 -6.13
N GLY A 51 3.17 -7.70 -6.18
CA GLY A 51 2.66 -8.51 -7.29
C GLY A 51 2.01 -7.71 -8.42
N GLY A 52 1.85 -6.39 -8.24
CA GLY A 52 0.90 -5.62 -9.05
C GLY A 52 -0.56 -6.00 -8.75
N ALA A 53 -1.49 -5.14 -9.16
CA ALA A 53 -2.94 -5.31 -8.95
C ALA A 53 -3.37 -5.46 -7.48
N GLY A 54 -2.78 -4.66 -6.58
CA GLY A 54 -3.25 -4.54 -5.19
C GLY A 54 -2.82 -5.66 -4.25
N VAL A 55 -2.12 -6.69 -4.72
CA VAL A 55 -1.58 -7.75 -3.84
C VAL A 55 -0.11 -7.48 -3.53
N GLY A 56 0.23 -7.52 -2.24
CA GLY A 56 1.59 -7.25 -1.77
C GLY A 56 1.93 -7.90 -0.45
N THR A 57 3.21 -8.09 -0.23
CA THR A 57 3.79 -8.45 1.05
C THR A 57 4.62 -7.28 1.55
N TYR A 58 4.38 -6.89 2.80
CA TYR A 58 5.09 -5.81 3.46
C TYR A 58 5.67 -6.29 4.79
N GLY A 59 6.84 -5.79 5.15
CA GLY A 59 7.42 -5.96 6.48
C GLY A 59 7.30 -4.66 7.25
N ALA A 60 7.04 -4.74 8.55
CA ALA A 60 7.25 -3.62 9.46
C ALA A 60 8.31 -4.01 10.50
N ILE A 61 9.26 -3.12 10.72
CA ILE A 61 10.38 -3.28 11.65
C ILE A 61 10.39 -2.08 12.58
N GLY A 62 10.46 -2.33 13.88
CA GLY A 62 10.49 -1.28 14.89
C GLY A 62 10.73 -1.87 16.28
N CYS A 63 11.41 -1.13 17.14
CA CYS A 63 11.64 -1.50 18.54
C CYS A 63 12.25 -2.91 18.74
N GLY A 64 13.11 -3.35 17.80
CA GLY A 64 13.73 -4.68 17.84
C GLY A 64 12.82 -5.83 17.43
N GLN A 65 11.59 -5.54 17.01
CA GLN A 65 10.60 -6.51 16.55
C GLN A 65 10.35 -6.37 15.05
N ARG A 66 9.86 -7.45 14.45
CA ARG A 66 9.50 -7.50 13.03
C ARG A 66 8.19 -8.24 12.86
N VAL A 67 7.34 -7.73 11.98
CA VAL A 67 6.07 -8.35 11.59
C VAL A 67 5.94 -8.29 10.08
N ARG A 68 5.30 -9.31 9.52
CA ARG A 68 5.03 -9.41 8.09
C ARG A 68 3.53 -9.26 7.86
N TYR A 69 3.15 -8.50 6.85
CA TYR A 69 1.79 -8.28 6.41
C TYR A 69 1.61 -8.77 4.98
N GLU A 70 0.44 -9.36 4.74
CA GLU A 70 -0.09 -9.61 3.41
C GLU A 70 -1.24 -8.63 3.17
N THR A 71 -1.24 -8.01 2.00
CA THR A 71 -2.27 -7.06 1.60
C THR A 71 -2.94 -7.52 0.32
N VAL A 72 -4.25 -7.38 0.29
CA VAL A 72 -5.06 -7.48 -0.93
C VAL A 72 -5.87 -6.20 -1.02
N CYS A 73 -5.54 -5.37 -1.99
CA CYS A 73 -6.19 -4.09 -2.24
C CYS A 73 -7.06 -4.16 -3.49
N SER A 74 -8.12 -3.37 -3.49
CA SER A 74 -8.90 -3.08 -4.69
C SER A 74 -8.01 -2.49 -5.79
N PHE A 75 -8.45 -2.58 -7.05
CA PHE A 75 -7.71 -2.07 -8.21
C PHE A 75 -7.40 -0.57 -8.14
N ASP A 76 -8.21 0.20 -7.42
CA ASP A 76 -8.04 1.63 -7.15
C ASP A 76 -7.23 1.91 -5.87
N GLY A 77 -6.87 0.88 -5.08
CA GLY A 77 -6.05 1.01 -3.88
C GLY A 77 -6.74 1.66 -2.68
N SER A 78 -8.02 1.98 -2.82
CA SER A 78 -8.81 2.68 -1.81
C SER A 78 -9.12 1.81 -0.59
N GLN A 79 -9.20 0.49 -0.80
CA GLN A 79 -9.49 -0.48 0.26
C GLN A 79 -8.44 -1.59 0.21
N CYS A 80 -7.74 -1.79 1.33
CA CYS A 80 -6.77 -2.85 1.49
C CYS A 80 -7.15 -3.77 2.65
N SER A 81 -7.29 -5.06 2.35
CA SER A 81 -7.37 -6.12 3.35
C SER A 81 -5.95 -6.45 3.81
N ILE A 82 -5.57 -5.98 5.00
CA ILE A 82 -4.24 -6.21 5.59
C ILE A 82 -4.37 -7.32 6.65
N LYS A 83 -3.57 -8.39 6.50
CA LYS A 83 -3.50 -9.52 7.43
C LYS A 83 -2.06 -9.71 7.90
N VAL A 84 -1.87 -10.10 9.16
CA VAL A 84 -0.55 -10.51 9.66
C VAL A 84 -0.21 -11.87 9.07
N ALA A 85 0.92 -11.96 8.36
CA ALA A 85 1.44 -13.19 7.81
C ALA A 85 2.11 -13.98 8.95
N THR A 86 1.34 -14.88 9.58
CA THR A 86 1.89 -15.86 10.52
C THR A 86 2.58 -16.97 9.75
N ALA A 87 3.54 -17.66 10.39
CA ALA A 87 4.29 -18.75 9.76
C ALA A 87 3.42 -19.88 9.19
N ALA A 88 2.16 -20.01 9.64
CA ALA A 88 1.19 -20.98 9.11
C ALA A 88 0.55 -20.59 7.77
N ASN A 89 0.60 -19.32 7.36
CA ASN A 89 0.02 -18.81 6.11
C ASN A 89 1.07 -18.26 5.13
N SER A 90 2.37 -18.35 5.45
CA SER A 90 3.41 -17.97 4.51
C SER A 90 3.54 -19.03 3.40
N PRO A 91 3.49 -18.67 2.10
CA PRO A 91 3.88 -19.60 1.05
C PRO A 91 5.32 -20.06 1.34
N LYS A 92 5.50 -21.38 1.43
CA LYS A 92 6.80 -22.01 1.65
C LYS A 92 7.76 -21.51 0.57
N PRO A 93 9.00 -21.11 0.89
CA PRO A 93 10.00 -20.84 -0.13
C PRO A 93 10.15 -22.11 -0.97
N THR A 94 9.88 -22.01 -2.26
CA THR A 94 10.19 -23.07 -3.22
C THR A 94 11.72 -23.10 -3.35
N GLU A 95 12.32 -24.17 -2.82
CA GLU A 95 13.73 -24.53 -3.07
C GLU A 95 13.90 -25.02 -4.52
#